data_AF-A0A1B0BQK5-F1
#
_entry.id   AF-A0A1B0BQK5-F1
#
_cell.length_a   1.000
_cell.length_b   1.000
_cell.length_c   1.000
_cell.angle_alpha   90.00
_cell.angle_beta   90.00
_cell.angle_gamma   90.00
#
_symmetry.space_group_name_H-M   'P 1'
#
loop_
_entity.id
_entity.type
_entity.pdbx_description
1 polymer ?
#
loop_
_entity_poly.entity_id
_entity_poly.type
_entity_poly.pdbx_seq_one_letter_code
_entity_poly.pdbx_strand_id
1 'polypeptide(L)'
;MSELIIFSYGHERTIRYLQQLEFSHLQIILEFSDWVLKAGPEQRLRICTEDFIEVENLPRVLDFLLTRHKLLVIPHLEHQYLEKLQQLMKELEKVEEECENKTEKMDTLNKYRTKLYNLLKISYNSPPDVVLKDFPTNKMLEERALILGRLKKHEKVLAIYIQILGNVKRAAEYCETHYEEDQDICLILLKSILSPLNQPPYEGIGLHKEFCGSIE
;
A
#
# COMPACT_ATOMS: atom_id res chain seq x y z
N MET A 1 4.43 40.57 13.22
CA MET A 1 3.53 39.49 13.70
C MET A 1 2.18 39.48 12.98
N SER A 2 1.61 40.63 12.62
CA SER A 2 0.34 40.75 11.88
C SER A 2 0.39 40.29 10.42
N GLU A 3 1.48 40.56 9.68
CA GLU A 3 1.62 40.12 8.27
C GLU A 3 1.72 38.59 8.12
N LEU A 4 2.40 37.90 9.04
CA LEU A 4 2.51 36.44 9.06
C LEU A 4 1.16 35.75 9.26
N ILE A 5 0.27 36.34 10.06
CA ILE A 5 -1.07 35.79 10.33
C ILE A 5 -2.01 36.04 9.15
N ILE A 6 -1.90 37.18 8.46
CA ILE A 6 -2.68 37.47 7.24
C ILE A 6 -2.25 36.54 6.10
N PHE A 7 -0.94 36.33 5.95
CA PHE A 7 -0.40 35.43 4.93
C PHE A 7 -0.85 33.97 5.18
N SER A 8 -0.84 33.49 6.43
CA SER A 8 -1.31 32.14 6.75
C SER A 8 -2.82 31.97 6.62
N TYR A 9 -3.62 32.99 6.96
CA TYR A 9 -5.09 32.92 6.89
C TYR A 9 -5.63 33.04 5.46
N GLY A 10 -4.99 33.87 4.62
CA GLY A 10 -5.29 33.93 3.18
C GLY A 10 -4.93 32.62 2.48
N HIS A 11 -3.82 32.01 2.90
CA HIS A 11 -3.34 30.74 2.37
C HIS A 11 -4.36 29.61 2.52
N GLU A 12 -4.84 29.35 3.73
CA GLU A 12 -5.84 28.29 4.00
C GLU A 12 -7.16 28.52 3.23
N ARG A 13 -7.58 29.79 3.08
CA ARG A 13 -8.77 30.12 2.27
C ARG A 13 -8.55 29.83 0.79
N THR A 14 -7.39 30.12 0.24
CA THR A 14 -7.08 29.79 -1.15
C THR A 14 -6.98 28.28 -1.36
N ILE A 15 -6.34 27.53 -0.45
CA ILE A 15 -6.35 26.07 -0.50
C ILE A 15 -7.79 25.55 -0.56
N ARG A 16 -8.62 25.97 0.39
CA ARG A 16 -10.01 25.51 0.49
C ARG A 16 -10.85 25.93 -0.73
N TYR A 17 -10.63 27.12 -1.27
CA TYR A 17 -11.30 27.59 -2.48
C TYR A 17 -10.88 26.76 -3.71
N LEU A 18 -9.58 26.48 -3.85
CA LEU A 18 -9.05 25.63 -4.93
C LEU A 18 -9.56 24.18 -4.81
N GLN A 19 -9.70 23.65 -3.59
CA GLN A 19 -10.31 22.34 -3.33
C GLN A 19 -11.82 22.30 -3.64
N GLN A 20 -12.51 23.44 -3.58
CA GLN A 20 -13.94 23.56 -3.91
C GLN A 20 -14.20 23.78 -5.41
N LEU A 21 -13.17 24.05 -6.21
CA LEU A 21 -13.29 24.24 -7.64
C LEU A 21 -13.37 22.90 -8.37
N GLU A 22 -14.34 22.77 -9.27
CA GLU A 22 -14.47 21.62 -10.16
C GLU A 22 -13.36 21.60 -11.24
N PHE A 23 -13.12 20.42 -11.84
CA PHE A 23 -12.07 20.18 -12.86
C PHE A 23 -12.11 21.02 -14.11
N SER A 24 -13.28 21.56 -14.44
CA SER A 24 -13.45 22.54 -15.51
C SER A 24 -12.47 23.71 -15.37
N HIS A 25 -11.93 23.94 -14.17
CA HIS A 25 -10.97 24.96 -13.86
C HIS A 25 -9.54 24.44 -13.55
N LEU A 26 -9.17 23.22 -13.97
CA LEU A 26 -7.85 22.62 -13.72
C LEU A 26 -6.69 23.56 -14.04
N GLN A 27 -6.76 24.32 -15.12
CA GLN A 27 -5.73 25.29 -15.49
C GLN A 27 -5.55 26.40 -14.43
N ILE A 28 -6.65 26.88 -13.86
CA ILE A 28 -6.67 27.86 -12.77
C ILE A 28 -6.10 27.20 -11.50
N ILE A 29 -6.49 25.97 -11.20
CA ILE A 29 -5.96 25.22 -10.05
C ILE A 29 -4.44 25.10 -10.15
N LEU A 30 -3.89 24.76 -11.32
CA LEU A 30 -2.45 24.67 -11.55
C LEU A 30 -1.74 26.03 -11.53
N GLU A 31 -2.35 27.07 -12.09
CA GLU A 31 -1.77 28.41 -12.10
C GLU A 31 -1.61 28.97 -10.67
N PHE A 32 -2.64 28.76 -9.84
CA PHE A 32 -2.68 29.26 -8.47
C PHE A 32 -2.13 28.25 -7.44
N SER A 33 -1.77 27.03 -7.83
CA SER A 33 -1.07 26.09 -6.94
C SER A 33 0.44 26.33 -6.87
N ASP A 34 1.06 27.02 -7.85
CA ASP A 34 2.53 27.18 -7.90
C ASP A 34 3.10 27.88 -6.66
N TRP A 35 2.49 28.98 -6.23
CA TRP A 35 2.94 29.71 -5.04
C TRP A 35 2.60 28.96 -3.74
N VAL A 36 1.49 28.23 -3.74
CA VAL A 36 1.02 27.39 -2.64
C VAL A 36 1.99 26.24 -2.39
N LEU A 37 2.40 25.54 -3.45
CA LEU A 37 3.35 24.44 -3.42
C LEU A 37 4.78 24.90 -3.08
N LYS A 38 5.19 26.11 -3.49
CA LYS A 38 6.48 26.71 -3.10
C LYS A 38 6.58 26.98 -1.61
N ALA A 39 5.50 27.40 -0.97
CA ALA A 39 5.50 27.73 0.45
C ALA A 39 5.28 26.51 1.38
N GLY A 40 4.95 25.32 0.86
CA GLY A 40 4.71 24.11 1.66
C GLY A 40 4.48 22.86 0.80
N PRO A 41 5.53 22.25 0.23
CA PRO A 41 5.42 21.24 -0.82
C PRO A 41 4.59 20.00 -0.44
N GLU A 42 4.87 19.37 0.71
CA GLU A 42 4.27 18.08 1.08
C GLU A 42 2.81 18.21 1.56
N GLN A 43 2.52 19.16 2.45
CA GLN A 43 1.17 19.34 3.01
C GLN A 43 0.16 19.81 1.95
N ARG A 44 0.64 20.44 0.88
CA ARG A 44 -0.20 21.10 -0.13
C ARG A 44 -0.25 20.35 -1.45
N LEU A 45 0.48 19.25 -1.56
CA LEU A 45 0.27 18.22 -2.58
C LEU A 45 -1.19 17.74 -2.60
N ARG A 46 -1.88 17.81 -1.45
CA ARG A 46 -3.33 17.54 -1.27
C ARG A 46 -4.23 18.26 -2.27
N ILE A 47 -3.89 19.48 -2.67
CA ILE A 47 -4.67 20.25 -3.67
C ILE A 47 -4.63 19.55 -5.04
N CYS A 48 -3.53 18.84 -5.32
CA CYS A 48 -3.37 18.06 -6.53
C CYS A 48 -3.72 16.58 -6.30
N THR A 49 -4.20 16.15 -5.13
CA THR A 49 -4.40 14.72 -4.86
C THR A 49 -5.70 14.35 -4.17
N GLU A 50 -6.44 15.26 -3.55
CA GLU A 50 -7.75 14.92 -2.98
C GLU A 50 -8.75 14.61 -4.10
N ASP A 51 -9.38 13.42 -4.07
CA ASP A 51 -10.59 12.88 -4.73
C ASP A 51 -10.92 13.21 -6.20
N PHE A 52 -10.01 13.87 -6.91
CA PHE A 52 -10.44 14.66 -8.04
C PHE A 52 -9.71 14.24 -9.35
N ILE A 53 -8.47 13.72 -9.35
CA ILE A 53 -7.80 13.42 -10.65
C ILE A 53 -8.46 12.24 -11.38
N GLU A 54 -9.33 12.56 -12.34
CA GLU A 54 -9.68 11.65 -13.43
C GLU A 54 -8.41 11.25 -14.17
N VAL A 55 -8.28 9.96 -14.52
CA VAL A 55 -7.11 9.38 -15.19
C VAL A 55 -6.69 10.18 -16.44
N GLU A 56 -7.63 10.85 -17.09
CA GLU A 56 -7.43 11.68 -18.29
C GLU A 56 -6.60 12.95 -18.02
N ASN A 57 -6.59 13.47 -16.79
CA ASN A 57 -5.91 14.70 -16.42
C ASN A 57 -4.52 14.48 -15.80
N LEU A 58 -4.18 13.22 -15.48
CA LEU A 58 -2.89 12.84 -14.91
C LEU A 58 -1.68 13.33 -15.74
N PRO A 59 -1.66 13.23 -17.09
CA PRO A 59 -0.55 13.74 -17.88
C PRO A 59 -0.31 15.24 -17.66
N ARG A 60 -1.39 16.02 -17.56
CA ARG A 60 -1.34 17.48 -17.41
C ARG A 60 -0.83 17.90 -16.03
N VAL A 61 -1.20 17.17 -14.98
CA VAL A 61 -0.68 17.37 -13.62
C VAL A 61 0.81 17.01 -13.56
N LEU A 62 1.20 15.87 -14.16
CA LEU A 62 2.60 15.47 -14.22
C LEU A 62 3.47 16.45 -15.02
N ASP A 63 2.99 16.95 -16.16
CA ASP A 63 3.70 17.97 -16.94
C ASP A 63 3.95 19.25 -16.12
N PHE A 64 2.94 19.69 -15.36
CA PHE A 64 3.06 20.83 -14.46
C PHE A 64 4.10 20.57 -13.35
N LEU A 65 4.02 19.42 -12.68
CA LEU A 65 4.97 19.05 -11.61
C LEU A 65 6.39 18.90 -12.16
N LEU A 66 6.57 18.24 -13.31
CA LEU A 66 7.87 18.09 -13.97
C LEU A 66 8.47 19.44 -14.39
N THR A 67 7.63 20.40 -14.76
CA THR A 67 8.09 21.74 -15.19
C THR A 67 8.42 22.64 -14.01
N ARG A 68 7.58 22.65 -12.96
CA ARG A 68 7.63 23.68 -11.89
C ARG A 68 7.96 23.15 -10.49
N HIS A 69 7.67 21.87 -10.21
CA HIS A 69 7.80 21.27 -8.88
C HIS A 69 8.34 19.83 -8.92
N LYS A 70 9.51 19.62 -9.52
CA LYS A 70 10.08 18.27 -9.76
C LYS A 70 10.16 17.39 -8.51
N LEU A 71 10.40 18.00 -7.35
CA LEU A 71 10.49 17.30 -6.06
C LEU A 71 9.14 16.69 -5.62
N LEU A 72 8.02 17.17 -6.16
CA LEU A 72 6.68 16.70 -5.83
C LEU A 72 6.19 15.55 -6.72
N VAL A 73 6.91 15.24 -7.80
CA VAL A 73 6.52 14.16 -8.73
C VAL A 73 6.51 12.81 -8.02
N ILE A 74 7.55 12.50 -7.26
CA ILE A 74 7.63 11.23 -6.51
C ILE A 74 6.52 11.15 -5.45
N PRO A 75 6.37 12.13 -4.53
CA PRO A 75 5.26 12.14 -3.56
C PRO A 75 3.88 12.01 -4.20
N HIS A 76 3.65 12.63 -5.36
CA HIS A 76 2.39 12.52 -6.09
C HIS A 76 2.11 11.10 -6.58
N LEU A 77 3.11 10.47 -7.22
CA LEU A 77 2.99 9.10 -7.71
C LEU A 77 2.84 8.10 -6.55
N GLU A 78 3.54 8.31 -5.44
CA GLU A 78 3.39 7.53 -4.22
C GLU A 78 1.97 7.65 -3.65
N HIS A 79 1.41 8.85 -3.59
CA HIS A 79 0.05 9.06 -3.10
C HIS A 79 -0.97 8.34 -3.97
N GLN A 80 -0.91 8.51 -5.29
CA GLN A 80 -1.81 7.84 -6.23
C GLN A 80 -1.71 6.31 -6.13
N TYR A 81 -0.50 5.80 -5.91
CA TYR A 81 -0.27 4.38 -5.68
C TYR A 81 -0.98 3.89 -4.41
N LEU A 82 -0.80 4.60 -3.30
CA LEU A 82 -1.41 4.25 -2.01
C LEU A 82 -2.94 4.32 -2.06
N GLU A 83 -3.50 5.32 -2.73
CA GLU A 83 -4.94 5.46 -2.91
C GLU A 83 -5.52 4.27 -3.71
N LYS A 84 -4.87 3.90 -4.82
CA LYS A 84 -5.28 2.76 -5.63
C LYS A 84 -5.16 1.43 -4.86
N LEU A 85 -4.11 1.30 -4.04
CA LEU A 85 -3.93 0.16 -3.15
C LEU A 85 -5.10 0.04 -2.16
N GLN A 86 -5.42 1.14 -1.47
CA GLN A 86 -6.53 1.21 -0.52
C GLN A 86 -7.88 0.89 -1.18
N GLN A 87 -8.12 1.40 -2.40
CA GLN A 87 -9.35 1.08 -3.14
C GLN A 87 -9.45 -0.41 -3.44
N LEU A 88 -8.38 -1.05 -3.94
CA LEU A 88 -8.38 -2.48 -4.21
C LEU A 88 -8.61 -3.32 -2.95
N MET A 89 -8.04 -2.89 -1.82
CA MET A 89 -8.26 -3.55 -0.53
C MET A 89 -9.73 -3.47 -0.10
N LYS A 90 -10.35 -2.30 -0.19
CA LYS A 90 -11.79 -2.13 0.13
C LYS A 90 -12.69 -2.98 -0.77
N GLU A 91 -12.41 -3.03 -2.07
CA GLU A 91 -13.17 -3.86 -3.02
C GLU A 91 -13.03 -5.36 -2.68
N LEU A 92 -11.84 -5.81 -2.28
CA LEU A 92 -11.62 -7.18 -1.84
C LEU A 92 -12.45 -7.53 -0.61
N GLU A 93 -12.44 -6.68 0.42
CA GLU A 93 -13.23 -6.89 1.63
C GLU A 93 -14.72 -6.94 1.32
N LYS A 94 -15.20 -6.03 0.46
CA LYS A 94 -16.58 -6.01 0.01
C LYS A 94 -16.99 -7.31 -0.71
N VAL A 95 -16.15 -7.83 -1.59
CA VAL A 95 -16.39 -9.11 -2.29
C VAL A 95 -16.41 -10.28 -1.31
N GLU A 96 -15.54 -10.26 -0.29
CA GLU A 96 -15.51 -11.28 0.76
C GLU A 96 -16.80 -11.29 1.62
N GLU A 97 -17.40 -10.13 1.86
CA GLU A 97 -18.60 -9.97 2.70
C GLU A 97 -19.93 -10.13 1.94
N GLU A 98 -20.05 -9.61 0.71
CA GLU A 98 -21.35 -9.44 0.04
C GLU A 98 -21.72 -10.54 -0.97
N CYS A 99 -20.76 -11.38 -1.41
CA CYS A 99 -21.04 -12.33 -2.48
C CYS A 99 -21.54 -13.69 -1.96
N GLU A 100 -22.77 -14.08 -2.32
CA GLU A 100 -23.41 -15.35 -1.94
C GLU A 100 -23.07 -16.51 -2.90
N ASN A 101 -22.87 -16.22 -4.19
CA ASN A 101 -22.53 -17.23 -5.20
C ASN A 101 -21.04 -17.59 -5.12
N LYS A 102 -20.73 -18.81 -4.66
CA LYS A 102 -19.35 -19.26 -4.39
C LYS A 102 -18.43 -19.24 -5.61
N THR A 103 -18.92 -19.55 -6.80
CA THR A 103 -18.08 -19.64 -8.01
C THR A 103 -17.72 -18.25 -8.52
N GLU A 104 -18.71 -17.37 -8.68
CA GLU A 104 -18.49 -15.98 -9.11
C GLU A 104 -17.68 -15.17 -8.09
N LYS A 105 -17.89 -15.44 -6.79
CA LYS A 105 -17.06 -14.90 -5.71
C LYS A 105 -15.60 -15.29 -5.85
N MET A 106 -15.32 -16.57 -6.11
CA MET A 106 -13.95 -17.05 -6.23
C MET A 106 -13.22 -16.41 -7.41
N ASP A 107 -13.88 -16.29 -8.56
CA ASP A 107 -13.30 -15.70 -9.76
C ASP A 107 -13.04 -14.19 -9.60
N THR A 108 -13.99 -13.46 -9.02
CA THR A 108 -13.84 -12.04 -8.74
C THR A 108 -12.74 -11.79 -7.70
N LEU A 109 -12.68 -12.58 -6.64
CA LEU A 109 -11.65 -12.50 -5.62
C LEU A 109 -10.26 -12.79 -6.20
N ASN A 110 -10.11 -13.85 -7.01
CA ASN A 110 -8.84 -14.14 -7.69
C ASN A 110 -8.39 -13.01 -8.61
N LYS A 111 -9.33 -12.37 -9.32
CA LYS A 111 -9.05 -11.21 -10.18
C LYS A 111 -8.51 -10.03 -9.37
N TYR A 112 -9.14 -9.69 -8.24
CA TYR A 112 -8.68 -8.59 -7.39
C TYR A 112 -7.37 -8.92 -6.67
N ARG A 113 -7.17 -10.14 -6.17
CA ARG A 113 -5.88 -10.59 -5.61
C ARG A 113 -4.76 -10.51 -6.63
N THR A 114 -5.01 -10.92 -7.88
CA THR A 114 -4.01 -10.79 -8.97
C THR A 114 -3.66 -9.34 -9.24
N LYS A 115 -4.65 -8.43 -9.27
CA LYS A 115 -4.40 -6.99 -9.42
C LYS A 115 -3.57 -6.43 -8.26
N LEU A 116 -3.93 -6.80 -7.03
CA LEU A 116 -3.22 -6.37 -5.82
C LEU A 116 -1.77 -6.88 -5.82
N TYR A 117 -1.57 -8.16 -6.15
CA TYR A 117 -0.27 -8.77 -6.32
C TYR A 117 0.60 -8.02 -7.33
N ASN A 118 0.06 -7.76 -8.53
CA ASN A 118 0.78 -7.04 -9.57
C ASN A 118 1.13 -5.62 -9.14
N LEU A 119 0.21 -4.94 -8.45
CA LEU A 119 0.43 -3.60 -7.92
C LEU A 119 1.54 -3.58 -6.87
N LEU A 120 1.58 -4.55 -5.95
CA LEU A 120 2.64 -4.69 -4.93
C LEU A 120 3.99 -5.13 -5.50
N LYS A 121 3.99 -5.92 -6.58
CA LYS A 121 5.20 -6.44 -7.21
C LYS A 121 5.90 -5.43 -8.13
N ILE A 122 5.14 -4.64 -8.89
CA ILE A 122 5.69 -3.78 -9.95
C ILE A 122 6.15 -2.42 -9.41
N SER A 123 5.56 -1.92 -8.32
CA SER A 123 5.84 -0.58 -7.83
C SER A 123 7.08 -0.52 -6.91
N TYR A 124 8.23 -0.22 -7.49
CA TYR A 124 9.45 0.12 -6.74
C TYR A 124 9.42 1.55 -6.17
N ASN A 125 8.44 2.36 -6.59
CA ASN A 125 8.41 3.78 -6.27
C ASN A 125 7.88 4.11 -4.88
N SER A 126 7.32 3.14 -4.14
CA SER A 126 6.83 3.36 -2.78
C SER A 126 7.62 2.52 -1.76
N PRO A 127 8.02 3.12 -0.62
CA PRO A 127 8.70 2.41 0.46
C PRO A 127 7.81 1.31 1.03
N PRO A 128 8.25 0.03 1.06
CA PRO A 128 7.43 -1.07 1.57
C PRO A 128 7.04 -0.91 3.06
N ASP A 129 7.82 -0.15 3.83
CA ASP A 129 7.57 0.18 5.23
C ASP A 129 6.35 1.09 5.42
N VAL A 130 6.17 2.08 4.54
CA VAL A 130 4.99 2.97 4.54
C VAL A 130 3.74 2.15 4.25
N VAL A 131 3.80 1.30 3.21
CA VAL A 131 2.69 0.43 2.84
C VAL A 131 2.33 -0.52 3.99
N LEU A 132 3.33 -1.16 4.62
CA LEU A 132 3.11 -2.14 5.69
C LEU A 132 2.41 -1.56 6.92
N LYS A 133 2.63 -0.28 7.22
CA LYS A 133 2.10 0.39 8.41
C LYS A 133 0.57 0.38 8.45
N ASP A 134 -0.05 0.64 7.30
CA ASP A 134 -1.49 0.72 7.16
C ASP A 134 -2.09 -0.58 6.57
N PHE A 135 -1.25 -1.57 6.26
CA PHE A 135 -1.68 -2.86 5.72
C PHE A 135 -2.27 -3.76 6.81
N PRO A 136 -3.40 -4.44 6.57
CA PRO A 136 -4.06 -5.30 7.54
C PRO A 136 -3.12 -6.38 8.08
N THR A 137 -3.30 -6.71 9.36
CA THR A 137 -2.53 -7.75 10.04
C THR A 137 -3.23 -9.10 10.01
N ASN A 138 -4.56 -9.13 9.93
CA ASN A 138 -5.42 -10.31 10.06
C ASN A 138 -6.06 -10.80 8.76
N LYS A 139 -6.00 -10.01 7.68
CA LYS A 139 -6.47 -10.34 6.33
C LYS A 139 -5.35 -10.15 5.31
N MET A 140 -5.54 -10.66 4.08
CA MET A 140 -4.61 -10.47 2.95
C MET A 140 -3.17 -10.89 3.28
N LEU A 141 -3.02 -12.03 3.93
CA LEU A 141 -1.74 -12.45 4.51
C LEU A 141 -0.69 -12.81 3.45
N GLU A 142 -1.11 -13.33 2.29
CA GLU A 142 -0.20 -13.57 1.18
C GLU A 142 0.40 -12.25 0.66
N GLU A 143 -0.42 -11.21 0.55
CA GLU A 143 0.00 -9.89 0.12
C GLU A 143 0.86 -9.19 1.17
N ARG A 144 0.53 -9.35 2.45
CA ARG A 144 1.38 -8.91 3.57
C ARG A 144 2.76 -9.58 3.52
N ALA A 145 2.81 -10.88 3.22
CA ALA A 145 4.05 -11.63 3.08
C ALA A 145 4.94 -11.07 1.95
N LEU A 146 4.35 -10.63 0.82
CA LEU A 146 5.12 -9.98 -0.25
C LEU A 146 5.77 -8.68 0.20
N ILE A 147 5.03 -7.83 0.92
CA ILE A 147 5.56 -6.56 1.45
C ILE A 147 6.70 -6.82 2.44
N LEU A 148 6.52 -7.80 3.33
CA LEU A 148 7.55 -8.21 4.30
C LEU A 148 8.79 -8.81 3.63
N GLY A 149 8.61 -9.54 2.52
CA GLY A 149 9.70 -10.08 1.73
C GLY A 149 10.57 -8.98 1.13
N ARG A 150 9.96 -7.90 0.60
CA ARG A 150 10.69 -6.70 0.14
C ARG A 150 11.47 -6.00 1.26
N LEU A 151 11.03 -6.15 2.51
CA LEU A 151 11.71 -5.63 3.70
C LEU A 151 12.74 -6.61 4.28
N LYS A 152 13.01 -7.74 3.61
CA LYS A 152 13.89 -8.82 4.09
C LYS A 152 13.51 -9.36 5.48
N LYS A 153 12.22 -9.26 5.84
CA LYS A 153 11.68 -9.82 7.10
C LYS A 153 11.34 -11.30 6.92
N HIS A 154 12.34 -12.10 6.50
CA HIS A 154 12.17 -13.49 6.08
C HIS A 154 11.49 -14.37 7.13
N GLU A 155 11.85 -14.23 8.41
CA GLU A 155 11.21 -14.95 9.52
C GLU A 155 9.68 -14.73 9.56
N LYS A 156 9.23 -13.49 9.37
CA LYS A 156 7.79 -13.16 9.38
C LYS A 156 7.07 -13.70 8.15
N VAL A 157 7.72 -13.69 6.99
CA VAL A 157 7.16 -14.25 5.74
C VAL A 157 6.95 -15.75 5.91
N LEU A 158 7.97 -16.46 6.38
CA LEU A 158 7.92 -17.90 6.57
C LEU A 158 6.94 -18.31 7.67
N ALA A 159 6.83 -17.52 8.75
CA ALA A 159 5.80 -17.72 9.77
C ALA A 159 4.38 -17.56 9.19
N ILE A 160 4.15 -16.58 8.30
CA ILE A 160 2.85 -16.44 7.62
C ILE A 160 2.56 -17.67 6.76
N TYR A 161 3.47 -18.07 5.87
CA TYR A 161 3.20 -19.17 4.94
C TYR A 161 3.03 -20.51 5.66
N ILE A 162 3.87 -20.81 6.65
CA ILE A 162 3.85 -22.12 7.33
C ILE A 162 2.79 -22.11 8.43
N GLN A 163 2.95 -21.22 9.40
CA GLN A 163 2.25 -21.35 10.68
C GLN A 163 0.85 -20.74 10.67
N ILE A 164 0.56 -19.83 9.74
CA ILE A 164 -0.78 -19.26 9.60
C ILE A 164 -1.53 -19.90 8.43
N LEU A 165 -0.90 -19.94 7.25
CA LEU A 165 -1.55 -20.42 6.03
C LEU A 165 -1.43 -21.94 5.80
N GLY A 166 -0.54 -22.64 6.51
CA GLY A 166 -0.30 -24.07 6.29
C GLY A 166 0.29 -24.40 4.91
N ASN A 167 0.78 -23.40 4.18
CA ASN A 167 1.23 -23.54 2.79
C ASN A 167 2.76 -23.66 2.72
N VAL A 168 3.27 -24.83 3.10
CA VAL A 168 4.71 -25.15 3.07
C VAL A 168 5.29 -25.03 1.65
N LYS A 169 4.50 -25.34 0.62
CA LYS A 169 4.93 -25.21 -0.78
C LYS A 169 5.28 -23.77 -1.14
N ARG A 170 4.43 -22.81 -0.78
CA ARG A 170 4.71 -21.37 -0.97
C ARG A 170 5.93 -20.91 -0.18
N ALA A 171 6.13 -21.44 1.03
CA ALA A 171 7.33 -21.15 1.83
C ALA A 171 8.61 -21.63 1.13
N ALA A 172 8.58 -22.83 0.51
CA ALA A 172 9.69 -23.35 -0.29
C ALA A 172 9.96 -22.51 -1.54
N GLU A 173 8.92 -22.16 -2.31
CA GLU A 173 9.04 -21.25 -3.47
C GLU A 173 9.64 -19.88 -3.08
N TYR A 174 9.22 -19.35 -1.92
CA TYR A 174 9.79 -18.11 -1.38
C TYR A 174 11.28 -18.23 -1.05
N CYS A 175 11.67 -19.35 -0.43
CA CYS A 175 13.05 -19.69 -0.11
C CYS A 175 13.93 -19.78 -1.37
N GLU A 176 13.48 -20.52 -2.39
CA GLU A 176 14.21 -20.68 -3.66
C GLU A 176 14.42 -19.35 -4.39
N THR A 177 13.39 -18.50 -4.40
CA THR A 177 13.45 -17.20 -5.09
C THR A 177 14.37 -16.18 -4.43
N HIS A 178 14.70 -16.34 -3.14
CA HIS A 178 15.53 -15.39 -2.39
C HIS A 178 16.87 -15.99 -1.93
N TYR A 179 17.13 -17.27 -2.24
CA TYR A 179 18.33 -17.98 -1.82
C TYR A 179 19.63 -17.32 -2.28
N GLU A 180 19.64 -16.80 -3.51
CA GLU A 180 20.82 -16.12 -4.08
C GLU A 180 21.16 -14.81 -3.34
N GLU A 181 20.16 -14.18 -2.72
CA GLU A 181 20.35 -12.93 -1.97
C GLU A 181 20.68 -13.17 -0.49
N ASP A 182 20.10 -14.22 0.11
CA ASP A 182 20.25 -14.58 1.50
C ASP A 182 20.23 -16.10 1.68
N GLN A 183 21.41 -16.70 1.88
CA GLN A 183 21.56 -18.15 2.05
C GLN A 183 21.02 -18.66 3.39
N ASP A 184 20.91 -17.78 4.39
CA ASP A 184 20.39 -18.15 5.71
C ASP A 184 18.88 -18.38 5.66
N ILE A 185 18.19 -17.98 4.58
CA ILE A 185 16.75 -18.17 4.42
C ILE A 185 16.32 -19.64 4.48
N CYS A 186 17.17 -20.56 4.01
CA CYS A 186 16.96 -22.01 4.13
C CYS A 186 17.00 -22.46 5.59
N LEU A 187 17.93 -21.91 6.38
CA LEU A 187 18.01 -22.19 7.82
C LEU A 187 16.81 -21.61 8.55
N ILE A 188 16.34 -20.42 8.17
CA ILE A 188 15.12 -19.81 8.71
C ILE A 188 13.89 -20.67 8.38
N LEU A 189 13.80 -21.19 7.15
CA LEU A 189 12.72 -22.11 6.72
C LEU A 189 12.71 -23.36 7.61
N LEU A 190 13.87 -24.02 7.75
CA LEU A 190 14.01 -25.21 8.59
C LEU A 190 13.64 -24.90 10.04
N LYS A 191 14.14 -23.81 10.61
CA LYS A 191 13.81 -23.38 11.97
C LYS A 191 12.32 -23.11 12.14
N SER A 192 11.67 -22.49 11.15
CA SER A 192 10.22 -22.20 11.18
C SER A 192 9.36 -23.47 11.18
N ILE A 193 9.82 -24.54 10.53
CA ILE A 193 9.16 -25.85 10.50
C ILE A 193 9.43 -26.64 11.80
N LEU A 194 10.68 -26.65 12.26
CA LEU A 194 11.12 -27.45 13.41
C LEU A 194 10.80 -26.82 14.77
N SER A 195 10.57 -25.51 14.81
CA SER A 195 10.27 -24.76 16.03
C SER A 195 9.17 -23.73 15.72
N PRO A 196 7.90 -24.19 15.58
CA PRO A 196 6.77 -23.31 15.33
C PRO A 196 6.62 -22.28 16.46
N LEU A 197 6.12 -21.08 16.13
CA LEU A 197 5.92 -20.06 17.15
C LEU A 197 4.86 -20.53 18.15
N ASN A 198 5.13 -20.34 19.44
CA ASN A 198 4.17 -20.66 20.50
C ASN A 198 2.97 -19.69 20.52
N GLN A 199 3.09 -18.55 19.82
CA GLN A 199 2.07 -17.52 19.72
C GLN A 199 2.01 -16.97 18.28
N PRO A 200 0.82 -16.61 17.78
CA PRO A 200 0.69 -16.03 16.44
C PRO A 200 1.46 -14.71 16.36
N PRO A 201 2.12 -14.42 15.21
CA PRO A 201 2.91 -13.20 15.05
C PRO A 201 2.07 -11.91 14.99
N TYR A 202 0.74 -12.03 14.91
CA TYR A 202 -0.20 -10.92 14.82
C TYR A 202 -1.46 -11.20 15.66
N GLU A 203 -2.02 -10.15 16.26
CA GLU A 203 -3.27 -10.23 17.01
C GLU A 203 -4.46 -10.59 16.10
N GLY A 204 -5.39 -11.38 16.63
CA GLY A 204 -6.62 -11.77 15.92
C GLY A 204 -6.47 -12.91 14.90
N ILE A 205 -5.32 -13.60 14.87
CA ILE A 205 -5.06 -14.74 14.00
C ILE A 205 -4.71 -15.98 14.82
N GLY A 206 -5.31 -17.12 14.49
CA GLY A 206 -4.93 -18.43 15.04
C GLY A 206 -3.81 -19.08 14.24
N LEU A 207 -3.00 -19.90 14.91
CA LEU A 207 -2.05 -20.80 14.22
C LEU A 207 -2.83 -21.89 13.48
N HIS A 208 -2.27 -22.34 12.36
CA HIS A 208 -2.78 -23.47 11.60
C HIS A 208 -2.75 -24.74 12.46
N LYS A 209 -3.76 -25.61 12.31
CA LYS A 209 -4.00 -26.76 13.20
C LYS A 209 -2.80 -27.71 13.33
N GLU A 210 -2.00 -27.84 12.28
CA GLU A 210 -0.80 -28.69 12.25
C GLU A 210 0.39 -28.09 13.01
N PHE A 211 0.34 -26.80 13.33
CA PHE A 211 1.40 -26.04 14.01
C PHE A 211 0.94 -25.43 15.34
N CYS A 212 -0.35 -25.58 15.69
CA CYS A 212 -0.79 -25.47 17.08
C CYS A 212 -0.15 -26.62 17.85
N GLY A 213 0.79 -26.31 18.75
CA GLY A 213 1.39 -27.32 19.62
C GLY A 213 0.30 -28.19 20.25
N SER A 214 0.43 -29.50 20.10
CA SER A 214 -0.25 -30.47 20.95
C SER A 214 0.11 -30.14 22.39
N ILE A 215 -0.73 -29.37 23.06
CA ILE A 215 -0.70 -29.29 24.51
C ILE A 215 -1.42 -30.56 24.97
N GLU A 216 -0.65 -31.64 25.12
CA GLU A 216 -0.94 -32.64 26.15
C GLU A 216 -0.41 -32.13 27.50
#